data_AF-A0A504Z1P7-F1
#
_entry.id   AF-A0A504Z1P7-F1
#
_cell.length_a   1.000
_cell.length_b   1.000
_cell.length_c   1.000
_cell.angle_alpha   90.00
_cell.angle_beta   90.00
_cell.angle_gamma   90.00
#
_symmetry.space_group_name_H-M   'P 1'
#
loop_
_entity.id
_entity.type
_entity.pdbx_description
1 polymer ?
#
loop_
_entity_poly.entity_id
_entity_poly.type
_entity_poly.pdbx_seq_one_letter_code
_entity_poly.pdbx_strand_id
1 'polypeptide(L)'
;MEEQTPANTDEYCEGDSVDVTGANDRPLDDSAPEVETAKNDKAKTENLPGNWYTDHAQIVYISECNENKTIPSGYFLRNLNKDVLTMRHCVLGPQRIRPICISMCNNITITKLDLTDTWLCDECVPDLVLMFKENTMITDVNLSENQLTSKCAENLCDVLASSTQLECIDLHGNRFDDTSGTYFADLMATSLRLAYLNLSYNNFGEQSVVFFGRALPQATSITELDLSWNRLGHGNLRIFGKGLSDNKYLKSLNFAANGLGPSAGCPEFATALRQNKTLESLNLSDNRITAEGAVLLCKGLHTNTTLKCLRLVRNPMQTAGCYAILNGILRNSASNIRELDLQDIIVNQDFRDLQDMARIILPNMVVRAGKTTTERTRALSPKFRPPDRSPKEILQIMGRITGIKLANFLKPHDTVGDKVVTRQIFTKVLPIYMSKVGIDFTEEQVKALMLELDPNNEEEIDFKDFE
;
A
#
# COMPACT_ATOMS: atom_id res chain seq x y z
N MET A 1 -9.47 -15.19 -44.70
CA MET A 1 -9.65 -16.65 -44.78
C MET A 1 -9.51 -17.19 -43.37
N GLU A 2 -10.64 -17.67 -42.82
CA GLU A 2 -10.81 -18.59 -41.67
C GLU A 2 -10.17 -18.16 -40.35
N GLU A 3 -10.86 -17.62 -39.34
CA GLU A 3 -12.05 -18.11 -38.59
C GLU A 3 -11.90 -19.52 -38.00
N GLN A 4 -11.80 -19.62 -36.67
CA GLN A 4 -12.44 -20.66 -35.87
C GLN A 4 -12.51 -20.29 -34.38
N THR A 5 -13.75 -20.17 -33.91
CA THR A 5 -14.20 -20.28 -32.53
C THR A 5 -14.13 -21.75 -32.05
N PRO A 6 -14.36 -21.97 -30.74
CA PRO A 6 -15.57 -22.70 -30.33
C PRO A 6 -16.23 -22.01 -29.12
N ALA A 7 -17.43 -22.31 -28.65
CA ALA A 7 -18.66 -22.90 -29.15
C ALA A 7 -19.67 -22.71 -27.99
N ASN A 8 -20.89 -22.26 -28.29
CA ASN A 8 -22.03 -22.16 -27.38
C ASN A 8 -22.48 -23.53 -26.85
N THR A 9 -23.15 -23.49 -25.69
CA THR A 9 -24.51 -24.03 -25.47
C THR A 9 -25.18 -23.09 -24.47
N ASP A 10 -26.11 -22.21 -24.86
CA ASP A 10 -27.57 -22.44 -25.07
C ASP A 10 -28.22 -23.07 -23.81
N GLU A 11 -29.34 -22.59 -23.26
CA GLU A 11 -30.61 -22.44 -23.95
C GLU A 11 -31.65 -21.60 -23.14
N TYR A 12 -32.26 -20.58 -23.79
CA TYR A 12 -33.69 -20.16 -23.85
C TYR A 12 -34.58 -20.07 -22.56
N CYS A 13 -35.54 -19.13 -22.42
CA CYS A 13 -36.64 -18.82 -23.35
C CYS A 13 -37.16 -17.37 -23.30
N GLU A 14 -37.67 -16.96 -24.47
CA GLU A 14 -38.30 -15.71 -24.89
C GLU A 14 -39.79 -15.57 -24.50
N GLY A 15 -40.34 -14.39 -24.81
CA GLY A 15 -41.75 -14.13 -25.17
C GLY A 15 -42.40 -13.04 -24.30
N ASP A 16 -43.08 -12.00 -24.78
CA ASP A 16 -43.39 -11.50 -26.11
C ASP A 16 -43.80 -10.01 -25.96
N SER A 17 -43.48 -9.19 -26.95
CA SER A 17 -43.93 -7.81 -27.12
C SER A 17 -45.25 -7.75 -27.90
N VAL A 18 -46.18 -6.91 -27.47
CA VAL A 18 -47.32 -6.48 -28.31
C VAL A 18 -47.30 -4.95 -28.41
N ASP A 19 -47.27 -4.49 -29.65
CA ASP A 19 -47.26 -3.10 -30.07
C ASP A 19 -48.66 -2.74 -30.61
N VAL A 20 -49.25 -1.63 -30.17
CA VAL A 20 -50.41 -1.01 -30.84
C VAL A 20 -50.34 0.51 -30.69
N THR A 21 -50.00 1.17 -31.80
CA THR A 21 -50.18 2.60 -32.04
C THR A 21 -51.65 2.94 -32.26
N GLY A 22 -52.12 4.08 -31.73
CA GLY A 22 -53.41 4.66 -32.09
C GLY A 22 -53.66 6.01 -31.43
N ALA A 23 -53.39 7.10 -32.15
CA ALA A 23 -53.73 8.47 -31.76
C ALA A 23 -55.22 8.76 -31.99
N ASN A 24 -55.85 9.57 -31.11
CA ASN A 24 -56.96 10.46 -31.46
C ASN A 24 -57.19 11.56 -30.39
N ASP A 25 -57.22 12.80 -30.90
CA ASP A 25 -57.75 14.12 -30.49
C ASP A 25 -58.43 14.40 -29.11
N ARG A 26 -57.86 15.44 -28.42
CA ARG A 26 -58.44 16.65 -27.75
C ARG A 26 -59.40 16.56 -26.53
N PRO A 27 -59.60 17.65 -25.73
CA PRO A 27 -58.81 18.87 -25.48
C PRO A 27 -58.49 19.12 -23.99
N LEU A 28 -57.66 20.15 -23.76
CA LEU A 28 -57.32 20.79 -22.48
C LEU A 28 -58.58 21.25 -21.72
N ASP A 29 -58.63 20.97 -20.41
CA ASP A 29 -59.51 21.64 -19.45
C ASP A 29 -58.67 22.26 -18.34
N ASP A 30 -58.78 23.58 -18.27
CA ASP A 30 -58.23 24.48 -17.26
C ASP A 30 -59.11 24.42 -16.01
N SER A 31 -58.60 23.86 -14.91
CA SER A 31 -59.08 24.24 -13.58
C SER A 31 -58.03 23.93 -12.51
N ALA A 32 -57.21 24.95 -12.22
CA ALA A 32 -56.60 25.07 -10.90
C ALA A 32 -57.69 25.47 -9.89
N PRO A 33 -57.64 24.92 -8.66
CA PRO A 33 -58.02 25.70 -7.50
C PRO A 33 -56.84 25.90 -6.55
N GLU A 34 -56.94 27.05 -5.89
CA GLU A 34 -55.95 27.70 -5.06
C GLU A 34 -55.67 26.99 -3.73
N VAL A 35 -54.53 27.39 -3.17
CA VAL A 35 -53.98 27.17 -1.83
C VAL A 35 -55.04 27.13 -0.72
N GLU A 36 -55.13 26.00 -0.01
CA GLU A 36 -55.62 25.96 1.37
C GLU A 36 -54.52 25.47 2.31
N THR A 37 -54.34 26.25 3.37
CA THR A 37 -53.36 26.08 4.43
C THR A 37 -53.83 25.01 5.41
N ALA A 38 -53.26 23.80 5.33
CA ALA A 38 -53.58 22.72 6.27
C ALA A 38 -52.53 22.64 7.39
N LYS A 39 -52.99 23.03 8.58
CA LYS A 39 -52.34 22.85 9.87
C LYS A 39 -52.14 21.36 10.16
N ASN A 40 -50.93 21.02 10.62
CA ASN A 40 -50.64 20.11 11.73
C ASN A 40 -51.71 19.05 12.05
N ASP A 41 -51.73 17.95 11.30
CA ASP A 41 -52.49 16.75 11.67
C ASP A 41 -51.55 15.60 12.00
N LYS A 42 -51.58 15.19 13.27
CA LYS A 42 -51.02 13.95 13.78
C LYS A 42 -51.55 12.80 12.93
N ALA A 43 -50.69 12.19 12.13
CA ALA A 43 -51.02 11.00 11.36
C ALA A 43 -51.47 9.89 12.32
N LYS A 44 -52.75 9.53 12.20
CA LYS A 44 -53.36 8.38 12.83
C LYS A 44 -52.71 7.12 12.26
N THR A 45 -52.15 6.31 13.15
CA THR A 45 -51.73 4.94 12.86
C THR A 45 -52.98 4.09 12.60
N GLU A 46 -53.32 3.88 11.33
CA GLU A 46 -54.28 2.84 10.96
C GLU A 46 -53.63 1.46 11.09
N ASN A 47 -54.22 0.64 11.96
CA ASN A 47 -53.80 -0.72 12.27
C ASN A 47 -54.00 -1.65 11.05
N LEU A 48 -52.90 -1.98 10.36
CA LEU A 48 -52.81 -3.17 9.52
C LEU A 48 -52.46 -4.40 10.39
N PRO A 49 -53.10 -5.56 10.18
CA PRO A 49 -52.94 -6.72 11.06
C PRO A 49 -51.60 -7.43 10.80
N GLY A 50 -50.68 -7.35 11.76
CA GLY A 50 -49.44 -8.16 11.75
C GLY A 50 -48.14 -7.49 12.22
N ASN A 51 -48.16 -6.35 12.91
CA ASN A 51 -46.94 -5.61 13.25
C ASN A 51 -46.08 -6.27 14.34
N TRP A 52 -44.95 -6.86 13.93
CA TRP A 52 -43.85 -7.29 14.80
C TRP A 52 -42.72 -6.23 14.92
N TYR A 53 -42.99 -4.98 14.55
CA TYR A 53 -42.01 -3.89 14.59
C TYR A 53 -42.18 -3.04 15.85
N THR A 54 -41.28 -3.19 16.82
CA THR A 54 -41.32 -2.47 18.11
C THR A 54 -40.17 -1.47 18.29
N ASP A 55 -39.37 -1.22 17.25
CA ASP A 55 -38.22 -0.30 17.29
C ASP A 55 -38.49 0.97 16.46
N HIS A 56 -38.17 2.13 17.03
CA HIS A 56 -38.35 3.44 16.39
C HIS A 56 -37.61 3.54 15.05
N ALA A 57 -36.40 2.98 14.95
CA ALA A 57 -35.64 2.97 13.70
C ALA A 57 -36.34 2.16 12.60
N GLN A 58 -36.99 1.04 12.94
CA GLN A 58 -37.76 0.23 12.00
C GLN A 58 -38.98 0.99 11.46
N ILE A 59 -39.67 1.74 12.33
CA ILE A 59 -40.84 2.55 11.95
C ILE A 59 -40.42 3.66 10.99
N VAL A 60 -39.35 4.39 11.33
CA VAL A 60 -38.80 5.45 10.48
C VAL A 60 -38.37 4.89 9.11
N TYR A 61 -37.68 3.75 9.10
CA TYR A 61 -37.27 3.10 7.86
C TYR A 61 -38.45 2.75 6.95
N ILE A 62 -39.50 2.11 7.50
CA ILE A 62 -40.68 1.73 6.72
C ILE A 62 -41.42 2.96 6.20
N SER A 63 -41.56 4.00 7.02
CA SER A 63 -42.19 5.27 6.61
C SER A 63 -41.44 5.89 5.43
N GLU A 64 -40.12 6.04 5.56
CA GLU A 64 -39.27 6.64 4.53
C GLU A 64 -39.25 5.78 3.25
N CYS A 65 -39.26 4.46 3.37
CA CYS A 65 -39.40 3.57 2.22
C CYS A 65 -40.71 3.79 1.46
N ASN A 66 -41.83 3.93 2.17
CA ASN A 66 -43.14 4.18 1.57
C ASN A 66 -43.19 5.55 0.87
N GLU A 67 -42.65 6.59 1.51
CA GLU A 67 -42.59 7.95 0.95
C GLU A 67 -41.73 8.00 -0.33
N ASN A 68 -40.60 7.30 -0.34
CA ASN A 68 -39.68 7.23 -1.48
C ASN A 68 -40.05 6.15 -2.52
N LYS A 69 -41.19 5.45 -2.34
CA LYS A 69 -41.64 4.35 -3.21
C LYS A 69 -40.58 3.26 -3.40
N THR A 70 -39.83 2.95 -2.35
CA THR A 70 -38.80 1.90 -2.36
C THR A 70 -39.29 0.68 -1.58
N ILE A 71 -38.89 -0.51 -2.03
CA ILE A 71 -39.23 -1.76 -1.35
C ILE A 71 -38.34 -1.91 -0.11
N PRO A 72 -38.92 -2.00 1.11
CA PRO A 72 -38.14 -2.18 2.33
C PRO A 72 -37.30 -3.45 2.30
N SER A 73 -36.04 -3.35 2.75
CA SER A 73 -35.18 -4.50 2.94
C SER A 73 -35.57 -5.24 4.23
N GLY A 74 -36.14 -6.43 4.07
CA GLY A 74 -36.43 -7.31 5.22
C GLY A 74 -35.16 -7.71 5.98
N TYR A 75 -34.00 -7.75 5.32
CA TYR A 75 -32.73 -7.98 6.00
C TYR A 75 -32.36 -6.80 6.90
N PHE A 76 -32.42 -5.57 6.39
CA PHE A 76 -32.13 -4.37 7.19
C PHE A 76 -33.01 -4.29 8.44
N LEU A 77 -34.32 -4.48 8.27
CA LEU A 77 -35.29 -4.50 9.36
C LEU A 77 -34.95 -5.49 10.48
N ARG A 78 -34.51 -6.70 10.13
CA ARG A 78 -34.13 -7.75 11.11
C ARG A 78 -32.80 -7.49 11.81
N ASN A 79 -31.97 -6.60 11.28
CA ASN A 79 -30.61 -6.35 11.78
C ASN A 79 -30.43 -4.95 12.40
N LEU A 80 -31.46 -4.09 12.37
CA LEU A 80 -31.41 -2.72 12.92
C LEU A 80 -31.05 -2.64 14.41
N ASN A 81 -31.36 -3.69 15.19
CA ASN A 81 -31.08 -3.77 16.63
C ASN A 81 -29.74 -4.47 16.96
N LYS A 82 -28.89 -4.74 15.96
CA LYS A 82 -27.59 -5.37 16.17
C LYS A 82 -26.49 -4.32 16.27
N ASP A 83 -25.36 -4.74 16.83
CA ASP A 83 -24.12 -3.93 16.89
C ASP A 83 -23.48 -3.75 15.50
N VAL A 84 -23.59 -4.79 14.66
CA VAL A 84 -23.00 -4.82 13.32
C VAL A 84 -24.09 -4.99 12.27
N LEU A 85 -24.11 -4.07 11.30
CA LEU A 85 -24.96 -4.15 10.12
C LEU A 85 -24.09 -4.31 8.87
N THR A 86 -24.28 -5.43 8.16
CA THR A 86 -23.57 -5.73 6.92
C THR A 86 -24.55 -5.90 5.78
N MET A 87 -24.46 -5.03 4.76
CA MET A 87 -25.34 -5.01 3.58
C MET A 87 -24.54 -5.05 2.28
N ARG A 88 -23.58 -5.95 2.17
CA ARG A 88 -22.69 -6.06 0.99
C ARG A 88 -23.40 -6.57 -0.26
N HIS A 89 -22.88 -6.20 -1.43
CA HIS A 89 -23.35 -6.68 -2.74
C HIS A 89 -24.85 -6.42 -2.98
N CYS A 90 -25.40 -5.45 -2.26
CA CYS A 90 -26.80 -5.06 -2.36
C CYS A 90 -26.86 -3.76 -3.15
N VAL A 91 -27.47 -3.78 -4.34
CA VAL A 91 -27.63 -2.55 -5.13
C VAL A 91 -28.58 -1.61 -4.39
N LEU A 92 -28.02 -0.63 -3.67
CA LEU A 92 -28.79 0.37 -2.95
C LEU A 92 -29.05 1.57 -3.87
N GLY A 93 -27.98 2.17 -4.40
CA GLY A 93 -28.05 3.42 -5.16
C GLY A 93 -28.74 4.56 -4.39
N PRO A 94 -28.95 5.73 -5.01
CA PRO A 94 -29.44 6.93 -4.32
C PRO A 94 -30.83 6.75 -3.70
N GLN A 95 -31.72 6.02 -4.36
CA GLN A 95 -33.10 5.86 -3.88
C GLN A 95 -33.21 4.95 -2.66
N ARG A 96 -32.47 3.83 -2.60
CA ARG A 96 -32.62 2.87 -1.50
C ARG A 96 -31.70 3.16 -0.32
N ILE A 97 -30.61 3.89 -0.52
CA ILE A 97 -29.71 4.30 0.57
C ILE A 97 -30.35 5.36 1.46
N ARG A 98 -31.16 6.27 0.89
CA ARG A 98 -31.77 7.36 1.63
C ARG A 98 -32.62 6.90 2.84
N PRO A 99 -33.58 5.96 2.69
CA PRO A 99 -34.31 5.42 3.83
C PRO A 99 -33.41 4.78 4.89
N ILE A 100 -32.33 4.11 4.46
CA ILE A 100 -31.35 3.50 5.36
C ILE A 100 -30.67 4.60 6.17
N CYS A 101 -30.06 5.59 5.53
CA CYS A 101 -29.37 6.70 6.21
C CYS A 101 -30.28 7.45 7.18
N ILE A 102 -31.52 7.78 6.78
CA ILE A 102 -32.46 8.52 7.65
C ILE A 102 -32.81 7.71 8.89
N SER A 103 -33.09 6.41 8.75
CA SER A 103 -33.36 5.54 9.91
C SER A 103 -32.14 5.36 10.81
N MET A 104 -30.93 5.52 10.26
CA MET A 104 -29.67 5.39 10.99
C MET A 104 -29.30 6.66 11.77
N CYS A 105 -29.82 7.84 11.44
CA CYS A 105 -29.49 9.09 12.15
C CYS A 105 -29.66 8.98 13.68
N ASN A 106 -30.72 8.33 14.15
CA ASN A 106 -31.01 8.14 15.58
C ASN A 106 -30.82 6.68 16.04
N ASN A 107 -30.17 5.84 15.24
CA ASN A 107 -29.93 4.47 15.63
C ASN A 107 -28.87 4.42 16.76
N ILE A 108 -29.25 3.79 17.88
CA ILE A 108 -28.41 3.74 19.09
C ILE A 108 -27.67 2.40 19.27
N THR A 109 -27.84 1.46 18.34
CA THR A 109 -27.37 0.08 18.50
C THR A 109 -26.22 -0.26 17.57
N ILE A 110 -26.25 0.19 16.32
CA ILE A 110 -25.25 -0.14 15.31
C ILE A 110 -24.03 0.75 15.52
N THR A 111 -22.90 0.10 15.78
CA THR A 111 -21.58 0.73 15.87
C THR A 111 -20.75 0.48 14.61
N LYS A 112 -21.03 -0.63 13.89
CA LYS A 112 -20.32 -1.01 12.65
C LYS A 112 -21.25 -1.12 11.47
N LEU A 113 -20.94 -0.36 10.42
CA LEU A 113 -21.72 -0.29 9.19
C LEU A 113 -20.88 -0.72 7.98
N ASP A 114 -21.25 -1.82 7.35
CA ASP A 114 -20.59 -2.34 6.14
C ASP A 114 -21.54 -2.25 4.94
N LEU A 115 -21.19 -1.34 4.01
CA LEU A 115 -21.88 -1.05 2.75
C LEU A 115 -20.95 -1.31 1.55
N THR A 116 -20.04 -2.28 1.65
CA THR A 116 -19.14 -2.65 0.53
C THR A 116 -19.92 -3.10 -0.69
N ASP A 117 -19.53 -2.62 -1.87
CA ASP A 117 -20.11 -3.00 -3.16
C ASP A 117 -21.65 -2.87 -3.17
N THR A 118 -22.13 -1.67 -2.84
CA THR A 118 -23.58 -1.37 -2.79
C THR A 118 -24.04 -0.37 -3.86
N TRP A 119 -23.16 -0.10 -4.83
CA TRP A 119 -23.38 0.89 -5.88
C TRP A 119 -23.64 2.29 -5.31
N LEU A 120 -22.90 2.71 -4.28
CA LEU A 120 -22.96 4.09 -3.81
C LEU A 120 -22.19 4.99 -4.79
N CYS A 121 -22.88 5.96 -5.37
CA CYS A 121 -22.29 7.00 -6.20
C CYS A 121 -22.30 8.35 -5.47
N ASP A 122 -21.71 9.38 -6.08
CA ASP A 122 -21.62 10.72 -5.49
C ASP A 122 -22.98 11.29 -5.05
N GLU A 123 -24.06 10.94 -5.76
CA GLU A 123 -25.44 11.35 -5.43
C GLU A 123 -25.95 10.79 -4.09
N CYS A 124 -25.34 9.71 -3.58
CA CYS A 124 -25.68 9.10 -2.30
C CYS A 124 -25.03 9.82 -1.11
N VAL A 125 -23.98 10.62 -1.36
CA VAL A 125 -23.17 11.23 -0.29
C VAL A 125 -23.93 12.22 0.57
N PRO A 126 -24.87 13.05 0.07
CA PRO A 126 -25.70 13.89 0.92
C PRO A 126 -26.45 13.11 2.02
N ASP A 127 -26.99 11.92 1.70
CA ASP A 127 -27.67 11.08 2.68
C ASP A 127 -26.69 10.47 3.70
N LEU A 128 -25.50 10.05 3.25
CA LEU A 128 -24.43 9.60 4.16
C LEU A 128 -23.96 10.73 5.09
N VAL A 129 -23.80 11.95 4.56
CA VAL A 129 -23.44 13.13 5.35
C VAL A 129 -24.49 13.42 6.40
N LEU A 130 -25.78 13.33 6.06
CA LEU A 130 -26.86 13.50 7.03
C LEU A 130 -26.74 12.46 8.15
N MET A 131 -26.53 11.19 7.79
CA MET A 131 -26.37 10.11 8.77
C MET A 131 -25.18 10.34 9.70
N PHE A 132 -24.00 10.67 9.16
CA PHE A 132 -22.79 10.87 9.98
C PHE A 132 -22.82 12.12 10.85
N LYS A 133 -23.60 13.14 10.49
CA LYS A 133 -23.78 14.34 11.32
C LYS A 133 -24.59 14.06 12.57
N GLU A 134 -25.65 13.25 12.45
CA GLU A 134 -26.60 13.01 13.53
C GLU A 134 -26.25 11.76 14.35
N ASN A 135 -25.69 10.74 13.70
CA ASN A 135 -25.39 9.48 14.37
C ASN A 135 -24.13 9.62 15.25
N THR A 136 -24.28 9.23 16.52
CA THR A 136 -23.22 9.31 17.55
C THR A 136 -22.71 7.93 18.02
N MET A 137 -23.14 6.85 17.36
CA MET A 137 -22.80 5.48 17.73
C MET A 137 -21.85 4.80 16.76
N ILE A 138 -21.88 5.16 15.49
CA ILE A 138 -21.07 4.52 14.46
C ILE A 138 -19.59 4.88 14.66
N THR A 139 -18.77 3.84 14.85
CA THR A 139 -17.32 3.92 15.02
C THR A 139 -16.56 3.32 13.83
N ASP A 140 -17.16 2.34 13.15
CA ASP A 140 -16.53 1.61 12.04
C ASP A 140 -17.43 1.66 10.80
N VAL A 141 -16.88 2.14 9.69
CA VAL A 141 -17.61 2.26 8.43
C VAL A 141 -16.81 1.67 7.30
N ASN A 142 -17.45 0.82 6.51
CA ASN A 142 -16.91 0.32 5.25
C ASN A 142 -17.78 0.79 4.07
N LEU A 143 -17.21 1.64 3.22
CA LEU A 143 -17.80 2.16 1.97
C LEU A 143 -16.99 1.69 0.76
N SER A 144 -16.25 0.59 0.87
CA SER A 144 -15.35 0.13 -0.18
C SER A 144 -16.06 -0.45 -1.41
N GLU A 145 -15.34 -0.56 -2.53
CA GLU A 145 -15.82 -1.14 -3.80
C GLU A 145 -17.10 -0.45 -4.32
N ASN A 146 -17.21 0.86 -4.12
CA ASN A 146 -18.34 1.67 -4.57
C ASN A 146 -17.94 2.57 -5.75
N GLN A 147 -18.84 3.47 -6.15
CA GLN A 147 -18.67 4.37 -7.29
C GLN A 147 -18.46 5.83 -6.84
N LEU A 148 -17.88 6.03 -5.65
CA LEU A 148 -17.55 7.37 -5.14
C LEU A 148 -16.38 7.95 -5.91
N THR A 149 -16.49 9.22 -6.29
CA THR A 149 -15.47 9.94 -7.06
C THR A 149 -15.01 11.18 -6.31
N SER A 150 -13.99 11.84 -6.83
CA SER A 150 -13.47 13.08 -6.24
C SER A 150 -14.50 14.20 -6.11
N LYS A 151 -15.63 14.15 -6.83
CA LYS A 151 -16.71 15.16 -6.73
C LYS A 151 -17.37 15.19 -5.36
N CYS A 152 -17.43 14.05 -4.65
CA CYS A 152 -18.05 13.98 -3.33
C CYS A 152 -17.04 14.09 -2.19
N ALA A 153 -15.73 14.12 -2.50
CA ALA A 153 -14.67 14.00 -1.52
C ALA A 153 -14.68 15.12 -0.47
N GLU A 154 -14.99 16.36 -0.86
CA GLU A 154 -15.10 17.49 0.06
C GLU A 154 -16.15 17.22 1.15
N ASN A 155 -17.41 17.06 0.75
CA ASN A 155 -18.52 16.84 1.67
C ASN A 155 -18.33 15.58 2.53
N LEU A 156 -17.79 14.51 1.94
CA LEU A 156 -17.51 13.27 2.66
C LEU A 156 -16.38 13.46 3.68
N CYS A 157 -15.24 14.04 3.29
CA CYS A 157 -14.13 14.24 4.21
C CYS A 157 -14.48 15.21 5.34
N ASP A 158 -15.25 16.27 5.05
CA ASP A 158 -15.69 17.24 6.05
C ASP A 158 -16.56 16.59 7.14
N VAL A 159 -17.50 15.72 6.74
CA VAL A 159 -18.36 15.04 7.72
C VAL A 159 -17.58 13.98 8.52
N LEU A 160 -16.66 13.26 7.87
CA LEU A 160 -15.82 12.27 8.55
C LEU A 160 -14.86 12.94 9.54
N ALA A 161 -14.28 14.09 9.18
CA ALA A 161 -13.38 14.86 10.03
C ALA A 161 -14.07 15.47 11.26
N SER A 162 -15.35 15.85 11.11
CA SER A 162 -16.17 16.37 12.20
C SER A 162 -16.78 15.28 13.09
N SER A 163 -16.72 14.01 12.68
CA SER A 163 -17.16 12.90 13.51
C SER A 163 -16.28 12.77 14.76
N THR A 164 -16.92 12.78 15.92
CA THR A 164 -16.24 12.62 17.22
C THR A 164 -16.13 11.16 17.65
N GLN A 165 -16.63 10.22 16.85
CA GLN A 165 -16.75 8.80 17.22
C GLN A 165 -16.11 7.86 16.22
N LEU A 166 -15.93 8.29 14.96
CA LEU A 166 -15.39 7.44 13.91
C LEU A 166 -13.92 7.08 14.17
N GLU A 167 -13.64 5.79 14.27
CA GLU A 167 -12.32 5.21 14.53
C GLU A 167 -11.78 4.47 13.30
N CYS A 168 -12.65 3.96 12.43
CA CYS A 168 -12.28 3.18 11.25
C CYS A 168 -13.10 3.57 10.03
N ILE A 169 -12.43 3.92 8.93
CA ILE A 169 -13.07 4.14 7.63
C ILE A 169 -12.33 3.35 6.54
N ASP A 170 -13.09 2.53 5.80
CA ASP A 170 -12.62 1.86 4.60
C ASP A 170 -13.28 2.44 3.35
N LEU A 171 -12.45 2.97 2.44
CA LEU A 171 -12.82 3.58 1.17
C LEU A 171 -12.08 2.94 -0.01
N HIS A 172 -11.54 1.73 0.16
CA HIS A 172 -10.82 1.08 -0.93
C HIS A 172 -11.70 0.82 -2.15
N GLY A 173 -11.11 0.69 -3.34
CA GLY A 173 -11.86 0.28 -4.54
C GLY A 173 -12.90 1.32 -4.99
N ASN A 174 -12.67 2.60 -4.71
CA ASN A 174 -13.47 3.70 -5.24
C ASN A 174 -12.71 4.40 -6.39
N ARG A 175 -13.21 5.56 -6.85
CA ARG A 175 -12.64 6.32 -7.97
C ARG A 175 -12.09 7.67 -7.53
N PHE A 176 -11.53 7.74 -6.31
CA PHE A 176 -10.87 8.96 -5.82
C PHE A 176 -9.54 9.17 -6.53
N ASP A 177 -9.29 10.39 -7.00
CA ASP A 177 -8.07 10.76 -7.74
C ASP A 177 -7.35 11.95 -7.12
N ASP A 178 -6.34 12.48 -7.82
CA ASP A 178 -5.52 13.60 -7.35
C ASP A 178 -6.29 14.87 -7.00
N THR A 179 -7.48 15.08 -7.57
CA THR A 179 -8.32 16.24 -7.22
C THR A 179 -8.89 16.12 -5.80
N SER A 180 -9.05 14.91 -5.29
CA SER A 180 -9.53 14.65 -3.93
C SER A 180 -8.43 14.58 -2.86
N GLY A 181 -7.16 14.52 -3.28
CA GLY A 181 -6.03 14.29 -2.37
C GLY A 181 -5.90 15.34 -1.25
N THR A 182 -6.30 16.59 -1.50
CA THR A 182 -6.31 17.65 -0.48
C THR A 182 -7.34 17.40 0.62
N TYR A 183 -8.56 16.96 0.28
CA TYR A 183 -9.62 16.72 1.26
C TYR A 183 -9.28 15.54 2.16
N PHE A 184 -8.69 14.48 1.59
CA PHE A 184 -8.19 13.35 2.39
C PHE A 184 -6.99 13.72 3.25
N ALA A 185 -6.10 14.60 2.77
CA ALA A 185 -5.01 15.13 3.58
C ALA A 185 -5.54 15.97 4.77
N ASP A 186 -6.58 16.77 4.55
CA ASP A 186 -7.24 17.53 5.62
C ASP A 186 -7.95 16.60 6.61
N LEU A 187 -8.66 15.57 6.13
CA LEU A 187 -9.22 14.50 6.98
C LEU A 187 -8.14 13.87 7.86
N MET A 188 -7.00 13.50 7.27
CA MET A 188 -5.88 12.91 8.01
C MET A 188 -5.35 13.85 9.10
N ALA A 189 -5.25 15.16 8.81
CA ALA A 189 -4.67 16.15 9.71
C ALA A 189 -5.62 16.61 10.82
N THR A 190 -6.93 16.56 10.59
CA THR A 190 -7.95 17.15 11.49
C THR A 190 -8.72 16.12 12.30
N SER A 191 -8.76 14.85 11.87
CA SER A 191 -9.48 13.80 12.59
C SER A 191 -8.92 13.59 14.01
N LEU A 192 -9.82 13.56 15.00
CA LEU A 192 -9.44 13.39 16.40
C LEU A 192 -9.38 11.93 16.87
N ARG A 193 -10.12 11.03 16.22
CA ARG A 193 -10.25 9.62 16.64
C ARG A 193 -9.99 8.58 15.54
N LEU A 194 -9.88 9.01 14.29
CA LEU A 194 -9.70 8.10 13.17
C LEU A 194 -8.37 7.36 13.28
N ALA A 195 -8.42 6.10 13.70
CA ALA A 195 -7.25 5.26 13.93
C ALA A 195 -6.84 4.47 12.69
N TYR A 196 -7.82 4.09 11.86
CA TYR A 196 -7.63 3.31 10.63
C TYR A 196 -8.25 4.03 9.43
N LEU A 197 -7.45 4.24 8.38
CA LEU A 197 -7.87 4.81 7.11
C LEU A 197 -7.35 3.95 5.95
N ASN A 198 -8.28 3.39 5.18
CA ASN A 198 -7.97 2.64 3.96
C ASN A 198 -8.40 3.41 2.70
N LEU A 199 -7.41 3.82 1.91
CA LEU A 199 -7.54 4.51 0.63
C LEU A 199 -6.96 3.70 -0.53
N SER A 200 -6.77 2.39 -0.33
CA SER A 200 -6.17 1.52 -1.34
C SER A 200 -7.05 1.36 -2.58
N TYR A 201 -6.50 0.87 -3.69
CA TYR A 201 -7.25 0.62 -4.92
C TYR A 201 -8.09 1.83 -5.40
N ASN A 202 -7.48 3.01 -5.36
CA ASN A 202 -8.05 4.25 -5.89
C ASN A 202 -7.14 4.79 -7.01
N ASN A 203 -7.40 6.01 -7.45
CA ASN A 203 -6.68 6.67 -8.54
C ASN A 203 -5.75 7.79 -8.06
N PHE A 204 -5.38 7.83 -6.78
CA PHE A 204 -4.44 8.83 -6.23
C PHE A 204 -3.07 8.73 -6.92
N GLY A 205 -2.44 9.87 -7.18
CA GLY A 205 -1.24 10.00 -8.00
C GLY A 205 -0.22 10.98 -7.44
N GLU A 206 0.42 11.72 -8.35
CA GLU A 206 1.59 12.54 -8.06
C GLU A 206 1.29 13.74 -7.16
N GLN A 207 0.07 14.30 -7.24
CA GLN A 207 -0.31 15.42 -6.38
C GLN A 207 -0.72 14.93 -5.00
N SER A 208 -1.46 13.81 -4.92
CA SER A 208 -1.92 13.26 -3.65
C SER A 208 -0.78 12.89 -2.73
N VAL A 209 0.31 12.32 -3.25
CA VAL A 209 1.47 11.96 -2.40
C VAL A 209 2.10 13.17 -1.72
N VAL A 210 2.01 14.36 -2.36
CA VAL A 210 2.47 15.62 -1.78
C VAL A 210 1.54 16.08 -0.67
N PHE A 211 0.23 16.04 -0.89
CA PHE A 211 -0.77 16.39 0.12
C PHE A 211 -0.68 15.46 1.34
N PHE A 212 -0.65 14.15 1.12
CA PHE A 212 -0.49 13.16 2.19
C PHE A 212 0.82 13.35 2.94
N GLY A 213 1.93 13.60 2.23
CA GLY A 213 3.22 13.90 2.85
C GLY A 213 3.20 15.13 3.76
N ARG A 214 2.43 16.17 3.41
CA ARG A 214 2.27 17.36 4.24
C ARG A 214 1.34 17.14 5.44
N ALA A 215 0.33 16.29 5.30
CA ALA A 215 -0.61 15.97 6.37
C ALA A 215 -0.05 14.99 7.40
N LEU A 216 0.82 14.06 6.99
CA LEU A 216 1.35 13.01 7.88
C LEU A 216 1.87 13.52 9.23
N PRO A 217 2.67 14.61 9.34
CA PRO A 217 3.12 15.12 10.64
C PRO A 217 1.99 15.54 11.59
N GLN A 218 0.83 15.94 11.04
CA GLN A 218 -0.35 16.37 11.79
C GLN A 218 -1.37 15.26 12.01
N ALA A 219 -1.23 14.12 11.33
CA ALA A 219 -2.09 12.96 11.52
C ALA A 219 -1.81 12.30 12.88
N THR A 220 -2.43 12.85 13.93
CA THR A 220 -2.18 12.47 15.34
C THR A 220 -3.00 11.28 15.82
N SER A 221 -4.14 11.01 15.17
CA SER A 221 -5.06 9.92 15.50
C SER A 221 -4.76 8.64 14.69
N ILE A 222 -4.32 8.79 13.43
CA ILE A 222 -4.13 7.67 12.52
C ILE A 222 -2.93 6.82 12.95
N THR A 223 -3.20 5.54 13.21
CA THR A 223 -2.21 4.51 13.55
C THR A 223 -1.99 3.54 12.41
N GLU A 224 -2.97 3.36 11.54
CA GLU A 224 -2.92 2.46 10.39
C GLU A 224 -3.41 3.17 9.13
N LEU A 225 -2.56 3.20 8.10
CA LEU A 225 -2.84 3.86 6.83
C LEU A 225 -2.53 2.92 5.68
N ASP A 226 -3.55 2.65 4.86
CA ASP A 226 -3.39 1.90 3.61
C ASP A 226 -3.55 2.82 2.39
N LEU A 227 -2.46 2.98 1.64
CA LEU A 227 -2.39 3.73 0.39
C LEU A 227 -2.06 2.81 -0.80
N SER A 228 -2.13 1.49 -0.62
CA SER A 228 -1.68 0.54 -1.64
C SER A 228 -2.52 0.58 -2.92
N TRP A 229 -1.98 0.08 -4.03
CA TRP A 229 -2.69 0.05 -5.32
C TRP A 229 -3.18 1.43 -5.77
N ASN A 230 -2.31 2.43 -5.66
CA ASN A 230 -2.47 3.76 -6.21
C ASN A 230 -1.29 4.07 -7.16
N ARG A 231 -1.09 5.33 -7.53
CA ARG A 231 -0.02 5.79 -8.46
C ARG A 231 0.90 6.81 -7.79
N LEU A 232 1.11 6.69 -6.48
CA LEU A 232 1.82 7.69 -5.68
C LEU A 232 3.33 7.73 -5.93
N GLY A 233 3.91 6.65 -6.46
CA GLY A 233 5.36 6.48 -6.61
C GLY A 233 6.03 7.40 -7.63
N HIS A 234 5.26 8.01 -8.54
CA HIS A 234 5.76 8.94 -9.55
C HIS A 234 5.81 10.40 -9.05
N GLY A 235 5.18 10.71 -7.91
CA GLY A 235 5.16 12.06 -7.36
C GLY A 235 6.42 12.42 -6.57
N ASN A 236 6.37 13.59 -5.91
CA ASN A 236 7.48 14.08 -5.10
C ASN A 236 7.56 13.34 -3.74
N LEU A 237 8.11 12.12 -3.77
CA LEU A 237 8.28 11.26 -2.60
C LEU A 237 9.18 11.85 -1.51
N ARG A 238 9.96 12.90 -1.80
CA ARG A 238 10.75 13.59 -0.77
C ARG A 238 9.86 14.24 0.28
N ILE A 239 8.73 14.81 -0.13
CA ILE A 239 7.75 15.43 0.79
C ILE A 239 7.11 14.34 1.63
N PHE A 240 6.73 13.21 1.01
CA PHE A 240 6.16 12.08 1.72
C PHE A 240 7.13 11.45 2.72
N GLY A 241 8.38 11.22 2.31
CA GLY A 241 9.44 10.71 3.19
C GLY A 241 9.72 11.64 4.37
N LYS A 242 9.71 12.96 4.15
CA LYS A 242 9.83 13.96 5.23
C LYS A 242 8.61 13.98 6.16
N GLY A 243 7.40 13.86 5.60
CA GLY A 243 6.18 13.70 6.39
C GLY A 243 6.23 12.47 7.30
N LEU A 244 6.63 11.34 6.73
CA LEU A 244 6.77 10.08 7.45
C LEU A 244 7.89 10.13 8.49
N SER A 245 9.01 10.82 8.24
CA SER A 245 10.07 10.98 9.25
C SER A 245 9.61 11.74 10.49
N ASP A 246 8.71 12.71 10.29
CA ASP A 246 8.27 13.65 11.32
C ASP A 246 7.00 13.18 12.04
N ASN A 247 6.26 12.22 11.47
CA ASN A 247 5.09 11.62 12.11
C ASN A 247 5.50 10.80 13.36
N LYS A 248 4.69 10.93 14.42
CA LYS A 248 4.93 10.33 15.75
C LYS A 248 3.83 9.36 16.20
N TYR A 249 2.94 8.95 15.30
CA TYR A 249 1.71 8.24 15.67
C TYR A 249 1.49 6.99 14.82
N LEU A 250 1.76 7.08 13.53
CA LEU A 250 1.58 6.01 12.57
C LEU A 250 2.42 4.78 12.93
N LYS A 251 1.74 3.64 13.00
CA LYS A 251 2.29 2.32 13.36
C LYS A 251 2.38 1.41 12.15
N SER A 252 1.41 1.45 11.26
CA SER A 252 1.36 0.62 10.05
C SER A 252 1.15 1.49 8.82
N LEU A 253 2.02 1.32 7.82
CA LEU A 253 1.88 1.93 6.51
C LEU A 253 1.91 0.84 5.44
N ASN A 254 0.84 0.76 4.66
CA ASN A 254 0.82 -0.01 3.43
C ASN A 254 0.97 0.93 2.22
N PHE A 255 2.11 0.83 1.53
CA PHE A 255 2.43 1.59 0.33
C PHE A 255 2.67 0.64 -0.87
N ALA A 256 2.18 -0.60 -0.79
CA ALA A 256 2.37 -1.58 -1.85
C ALA A 256 1.76 -1.14 -3.19
N ALA A 257 2.28 -1.65 -4.30
CA ALA A 257 1.72 -1.42 -5.64
C ALA A 257 1.51 0.07 -6.00
N ASN A 258 2.45 0.94 -5.63
CA ASN A 258 2.41 2.38 -5.95
C ASN A 258 3.39 2.83 -7.03
N GLY A 259 4.23 1.90 -7.52
CA GLY A 259 5.20 2.21 -8.57
C GLY A 259 6.34 3.11 -8.11
N LEU A 260 6.88 2.89 -6.90
CA LEU A 260 8.04 3.62 -6.35
C LEU A 260 9.27 3.70 -7.29
N GLY A 261 9.36 2.75 -8.21
CA GLY A 261 10.37 2.69 -9.26
C GLY A 261 11.64 1.93 -8.85
N PRO A 262 12.60 1.79 -9.79
CA PRO A 262 13.79 0.97 -9.57
C PRO A 262 14.60 1.36 -8.34
N SER A 263 14.85 2.66 -8.19
CA SER A 263 15.67 3.22 -7.10
C SER A 263 15.25 4.62 -6.64
N ALA A 264 14.46 5.36 -7.43
CA ALA A 264 14.20 6.79 -7.21
C ALA A 264 13.55 7.12 -5.85
N GLY A 265 12.51 6.38 -5.45
CA GLY A 265 11.85 6.62 -4.16
C GLY A 265 12.53 5.97 -2.94
N CYS A 266 13.48 5.07 -3.15
CA CYS A 266 14.11 4.30 -2.07
C CYS A 266 14.91 5.15 -1.07
N PRO A 267 15.69 6.17 -1.49
CA PRO A 267 16.39 7.08 -0.58
C PRO A 267 15.46 7.81 0.41
N GLU A 268 14.24 8.15 -0.03
CA GLU A 268 13.31 8.93 0.78
C GLU A 268 12.70 8.05 1.88
N PHE A 269 12.31 6.82 1.56
CA PHE A 269 11.92 5.83 2.57
C PHE A 269 13.09 5.45 3.48
N ALA A 270 14.32 5.33 2.96
CA ALA A 270 15.50 5.05 3.78
C ALA A 270 15.76 6.17 4.79
N THR A 271 15.60 7.43 4.37
CA THR A 271 15.74 8.61 5.25
C THR A 271 14.62 8.66 6.27
N ALA A 272 13.38 8.40 5.86
CA ALA A 272 12.23 8.31 6.76
C ALA A 272 12.45 7.24 7.84
N LEU A 273 12.83 6.02 7.45
CA LEU A 273 13.11 4.91 8.37
C LEU A 273 14.25 5.21 9.34
N ARG A 274 15.28 5.95 8.92
CA ARG A 274 16.38 6.34 9.82
C ARG A 274 15.88 7.21 10.99
N GLN A 275 14.96 8.13 10.69
CA GLN A 275 14.51 9.17 11.61
C GLN A 275 13.25 8.78 12.38
N ASN A 276 12.29 8.12 11.74
CA ASN A 276 11.03 7.72 12.34
C ASN A 276 11.28 6.71 13.48
N LYS A 277 10.58 6.92 14.60
CA LYS A 277 10.68 6.10 15.82
C LYS A 277 9.34 5.50 16.25
N THR A 278 8.36 5.44 15.35
CA THR A 278 6.99 5.04 15.68
C THR A 278 6.44 3.97 14.78
N LEU A 279 6.86 3.95 13.50
CA LEU A 279 6.43 2.98 12.51
C LEU A 279 6.97 1.59 12.86
N GLU A 280 6.06 0.63 12.90
CA GLU A 280 6.30 -0.76 13.29
C GLU A 280 6.08 -1.72 12.12
N SER A 281 5.21 -1.37 11.17
CA SER A 281 4.91 -2.18 9.99
C SER A 281 4.98 -1.34 8.73
N LEU A 282 5.76 -1.81 7.75
CA LEU A 282 5.89 -1.17 6.45
C LEU A 282 5.76 -2.20 5.33
N ASN A 283 4.81 -1.98 4.44
CA ASN A 283 4.65 -2.76 3.22
C ASN A 283 5.04 -1.94 1.98
N LEU A 284 6.10 -2.37 1.31
CA LEU A 284 6.62 -1.82 0.06
C LEU A 284 6.57 -2.86 -1.09
N SER A 285 5.71 -3.86 -0.99
CA SER A 285 5.55 -4.90 -2.02
C SER A 285 5.11 -4.32 -3.38
N ASP A 286 5.43 -5.01 -4.48
CA ASP A 286 4.98 -4.63 -5.84
C ASP A 286 5.34 -3.20 -6.28
N ASN A 287 6.46 -2.65 -5.80
CA ASN A 287 6.86 -1.26 -6.07
C ASN A 287 7.95 -1.11 -7.14
N ARG A 288 8.30 -2.21 -7.83
CA ARG A 288 9.35 -2.28 -8.86
C ARG A 288 10.75 -1.91 -8.33
N ILE A 289 11.00 -2.16 -7.04
CA ILE A 289 12.29 -1.91 -6.39
C ILE A 289 13.33 -2.91 -6.91
N THR A 290 14.45 -2.42 -7.45
CA THR A 290 15.56 -3.26 -7.93
C THR A 290 16.58 -3.55 -6.83
N ALA A 291 17.61 -4.33 -7.14
CA ALA A 291 18.74 -4.57 -6.23
C ALA A 291 19.38 -3.26 -5.74
N GLU A 292 19.49 -2.25 -6.60
CA GLU A 292 20.01 -0.93 -6.26
C GLU A 292 19.11 -0.21 -5.24
N GLY A 293 17.80 -0.19 -5.50
CA GLY A 293 16.82 0.37 -4.58
C GLY A 293 16.83 -0.32 -3.20
N ALA A 294 16.98 -1.64 -3.19
CA ALA A 294 17.12 -2.43 -1.96
C ALA A 294 18.35 -2.05 -1.14
N VAL A 295 19.50 -1.81 -1.80
CA VAL A 295 20.72 -1.33 -1.14
C VAL A 295 20.51 0.07 -0.54
N LEU A 296 19.73 0.94 -1.20
CA LEU A 296 19.40 2.26 -0.66
C LEU A 296 18.48 2.17 0.55
N LEU A 297 17.41 1.36 0.49
CA LEU A 297 16.52 1.09 1.63
C LEU A 297 17.29 0.52 2.83
N CYS A 298 18.21 -0.40 2.56
CA CYS A 298 19.08 -1.00 3.57
C CYS A 298 19.81 0.06 4.41
N LYS A 299 20.28 1.17 3.83
CA LYS A 299 20.93 2.27 4.57
C LYS A 299 20.06 2.89 5.67
N GLY A 300 18.73 2.84 5.54
CA GLY A 300 17.80 3.28 6.58
C GLY A 300 17.63 2.25 7.69
N LEU A 301 17.59 0.96 7.32
CA LEU A 301 17.41 -0.15 8.25
C LEU A 301 18.60 -0.35 9.22
N HIS A 302 19.82 0.02 8.81
CA HIS A 302 21.02 -0.08 9.64
C HIS A 302 20.93 0.64 10.99
N THR A 303 20.04 1.64 11.12
CA THR A 303 19.88 2.43 12.35
C THR A 303 18.43 2.47 12.84
N ASN A 304 17.49 1.85 12.14
CA ASN A 304 16.11 1.80 12.58
C ASN A 304 15.96 0.75 13.67
N THR A 305 15.31 1.12 14.77
CA THR A 305 15.14 0.27 15.95
C THR A 305 13.66 0.07 16.30
N THR A 306 12.74 0.39 15.40
CA THR A 306 11.30 0.43 15.69
C THR A 306 10.48 -0.44 14.78
N LEU A 307 10.90 -0.58 13.52
CA LEU A 307 10.25 -1.43 12.54
C LEU A 307 10.33 -2.89 12.97
N LYS A 308 9.18 -3.55 12.98
CA LYS A 308 8.98 -4.96 13.35
C LYS A 308 8.64 -5.81 12.13
N CYS A 309 7.90 -5.26 11.17
CA CYS A 309 7.49 -5.96 9.96
C CYS A 309 7.90 -5.16 8.73
N LEU A 310 8.63 -5.81 7.81
CA LEU A 310 8.98 -5.26 6.51
C LEU A 310 8.57 -6.24 5.42
N ARG A 311 7.68 -5.81 4.54
CA ARG A 311 7.24 -6.59 3.36
C ARG A 311 7.74 -5.93 2.08
N LEU A 312 8.42 -6.72 1.25
CA LEU A 312 8.99 -6.30 -0.03
C LEU A 312 8.64 -7.29 -1.15
N VAL A 313 7.57 -8.07 -0.97
CA VAL A 313 7.09 -9.13 -1.88
C VAL A 313 6.98 -8.63 -3.32
N ARG A 314 7.28 -9.50 -4.30
CA ARG A 314 7.17 -9.21 -5.75
C ARG A 314 7.90 -7.93 -6.21
N ASN A 315 9.02 -7.58 -5.58
CA ASN A 315 9.95 -6.58 -6.13
C ASN A 315 11.10 -7.25 -6.91
N PRO A 316 11.54 -6.69 -8.05
CA PRO A 316 12.65 -7.22 -8.85
C PRO A 316 14.03 -6.97 -8.22
N MET A 317 14.16 -7.20 -6.91
CA MET A 317 15.39 -7.00 -6.13
C MET A 317 16.45 -8.06 -6.43
N GLN A 318 16.02 -9.20 -6.98
CA GLN A 318 16.85 -10.39 -7.20
C GLN A 318 17.48 -10.87 -5.88
N THR A 319 18.39 -11.85 -5.96
CA THR A 319 19.17 -12.32 -4.80
C THR A 319 19.94 -11.18 -4.13
N ALA A 320 20.63 -10.34 -4.92
CA ALA A 320 21.53 -9.32 -4.39
C ALA A 320 20.81 -8.30 -3.49
N GLY A 321 19.62 -7.85 -3.88
CA GLY A 321 18.82 -6.95 -3.05
C GLY A 321 18.26 -7.62 -1.80
N CYS A 322 17.79 -8.87 -1.91
CA CYS A 322 17.35 -9.66 -0.75
C CYS A 322 18.49 -9.83 0.28
N TYR A 323 19.68 -10.19 -0.21
CA TYR A 323 20.88 -10.33 0.61
C TYR A 323 21.25 -9.00 1.28
N ALA A 324 21.22 -7.89 0.54
CA ALA A 324 21.50 -6.56 1.08
C ALA A 324 20.56 -6.18 2.24
N ILE A 325 19.26 -6.40 2.08
CA ILE A 325 18.27 -6.11 3.13
C ILE A 325 18.53 -6.98 4.37
N LEU A 326 18.63 -8.31 4.22
CA LEU A 326 18.83 -9.21 5.35
C LEU A 326 20.16 -8.95 6.07
N ASN A 327 21.25 -8.76 5.34
CA ASN A 327 22.55 -8.43 5.92
C ASN A 327 22.53 -7.07 6.65
N GLY A 328 21.80 -6.07 6.13
CA GLY A 328 21.62 -4.78 6.80
C GLY A 328 20.90 -4.90 8.14
N ILE A 329 19.89 -5.78 8.21
CA ILE A 329 19.17 -6.10 9.44
C ILE A 329 20.11 -6.78 10.45
N LEU A 330 20.85 -7.80 10.01
CA LEU A 330 21.80 -8.53 10.87
C LEU A 330 22.94 -7.65 11.41
N ARG A 331 23.35 -6.62 10.65
CA ARG A 331 24.37 -5.65 11.08
C ARG A 331 23.86 -4.65 12.13
N ASN A 332 22.55 -4.51 12.26
CA ASN A 332 21.93 -3.65 13.26
C ASN A 332 21.55 -4.48 14.49
N SER A 333 22.42 -4.53 15.50
CA SER A 333 22.19 -5.26 16.75
C SER A 333 20.99 -4.74 17.56
N ALA A 334 20.49 -3.53 17.26
CA ALA A 334 19.32 -2.93 17.89
C ALA A 334 18.06 -3.03 17.01
N SER A 335 18.11 -3.78 15.89
CA SER A 335 16.95 -3.99 15.04
C SER A 335 15.85 -4.74 15.79
N ASN A 336 14.60 -4.30 15.62
CA ASN A 336 13.42 -4.94 16.19
C ASN A 336 12.60 -5.71 15.14
N ILE A 337 13.16 -5.94 13.94
CA ILE A 337 12.47 -6.66 12.87
C ILE A 337 12.25 -8.11 13.27
N ARG A 338 10.98 -8.52 13.25
CA ARG A 338 10.47 -9.87 13.55
C ARG A 338 9.93 -10.56 12.31
N GLU A 339 9.53 -9.81 11.29
CA GLU A 339 9.03 -10.35 10.04
C GLU A 339 9.69 -9.62 8.86
N LEU A 340 10.39 -10.38 8.03
CA LEU A 340 10.89 -9.93 6.74
C LEU A 340 10.26 -10.80 5.66
N ASP A 341 9.39 -10.21 4.84
CA ASP A 341 8.72 -10.91 3.76
C ASP A 341 9.29 -10.52 2.38
N LEU A 342 9.94 -11.49 1.74
CA LEU A 342 10.55 -11.46 0.43
C LEU A 342 9.97 -12.56 -0.48
N GLN A 343 8.73 -13.01 -0.21
CA GLN A 343 8.04 -13.96 -1.08
C GLN A 343 7.96 -13.48 -2.53
N ASP A 344 7.87 -14.45 -3.44
CA ASP A 344 7.84 -14.21 -4.89
C ASP A 344 9.03 -13.43 -5.45
N ILE A 345 10.16 -13.43 -4.74
CA ILE A 345 11.46 -12.99 -5.24
C ILE A 345 12.38 -14.20 -5.39
N ILE A 346 13.01 -14.30 -6.56
CA ILE A 346 13.94 -15.38 -6.87
C ILE A 346 15.24 -15.16 -6.07
N VAL A 347 15.65 -16.20 -5.32
CA VAL A 347 16.88 -16.20 -4.50
C VAL A 347 17.78 -17.40 -4.86
N ASN A 348 19.07 -17.31 -4.54
CA ASN A 348 20.06 -18.39 -4.71
C ASN A 348 20.40 -19.06 -3.37
N GLN A 349 21.40 -19.95 -3.38
CA GLN A 349 21.86 -20.67 -2.18
C GLN A 349 22.52 -19.73 -1.17
N ASP A 350 23.33 -18.77 -1.59
CA ASP A 350 24.00 -17.82 -0.69
C ASP A 350 23.01 -17.05 0.21
N PHE A 351 21.87 -16.65 -0.35
CA PHE A 351 20.80 -16.04 0.45
C PHE A 351 20.19 -17.04 1.46
N ARG A 352 20.06 -18.32 1.11
CA ARG A 352 19.57 -19.35 2.03
C ARG A 352 20.53 -19.58 3.17
N ASP A 353 21.83 -19.62 2.88
CA ASP A 353 22.85 -19.76 3.91
C ASP A 353 22.81 -18.55 4.86
N LEU A 354 22.64 -17.33 4.33
CA LEU A 354 22.42 -16.12 5.15
C LEU A 354 21.11 -16.20 5.97
N GLN A 355 20.03 -16.72 5.38
CA GLN A 355 18.76 -16.92 6.06
C GLN A 355 18.88 -17.92 7.20
N ASP A 356 19.64 -19.00 7.03
CA ASP A 356 19.90 -20.01 8.05
C ASP A 356 20.76 -19.42 9.19
N MET A 357 21.78 -18.62 8.85
CA MET A 357 22.54 -17.85 9.84
C MET A 357 21.63 -16.86 10.61
N ALA A 358 20.73 -16.18 9.91
CA ALA A 358 19.80 -15.23 10.52
C ALA A 358 18.88 -15.88 11.56
N ARG A 359 18.44 -17.13 11.35
CA ARG A 359 17.65 -17.89 12.33
C ARG A 359 18.42 -18.19 13.62
N ILE A 360 19.75 -18.31 13.54
CA ILE A 360 20.60 -18.53 14.71
C ILE A 360 20.83 -17.22 15.46
N ILE A 361 21.14 -16.14 14.73
CA ILE A 361 21.47 -14.83 15.32
C ILE A 361 20.22 -14.15 15.89
N LEU A 362 19.10 -14.22 15.18
CA LEU A 362 17.83 -13.60 15.51
C LEU A 362 16.71 -14.67 15.51
N PRO A 363 16.61 -15.52 16.55
CA PRO A 363 15.70 -16.66 16.57
C PRO A 363 14.21 -16.28 16.52
N ASN A 364 13.88 -15.04 16.91
CA ASN A 364 12.51 -14.51 16.88
C ASN A 364 12.18 -13.79 15.55
N MET A 365 13.12 -13.74 14.59
CA MET A 365 12.91 -13.14 13.27
C MET A 365 12.51 -14.21 12.26
N VAL A 366 11.35 -14.03 11.64
CA VAL A 366 10.84 -14.85 10.55
C VAL A 366 11.20 -14.18 9.22
N VAL A 367 12.04 -14.86 8.43
CA VAL A 367 12.34 -14.47 7.05
C VAL A 367 11.59 -15.39 6.11
N ARG A 368 10.70 -14.84 5.28
CA ARG A 368 10.02 -15.54 4.18
C ARG A 368 10.67 -15.11 2.87
N ALA A 369 10.99 -16.05 1.99
CA ALA A 369 11.60 -15.75 0.70
C ALA A 369 11.05 -16.68 -0.39
N GLY A 370 11.00 -16.18 -1.62
CA GLY A 370 10.49 -16.91 -2.80
C GLY A 370 11.31 -18.15 -3.17
N LYS A 371 10.97 -18.79 -4.30
CA LYS A 371 11.58 -20.06 -4.72
C LYS A 371 13.08 -19.90 -5.04
N THR A 372 13.84 -20.98 -4.79
CA THR A 372 15.26 -21.05 -5.17
C THR A 372 15.38 -21.34 -6.67
N THR A 373 16.38 -20.74 -7.32
CA THR A 373 16.71 -21.05 -8.73
C THR A 373 17.09 -22.52 -8.93
N THR A 374 16.48 -23.18 -9.91
CA THR A 374 16.96 -24.45 -10.50
C THR A 374 18.14 -24.16 -11.44
N GLU A 375 18.95 -25.15 -11.86
CA GLU A 375 20.09 -24.91 -12.78
C GLU A 375 19.70 -24.17 -14.06
N ARG A 376 18.50 -24.41 -14.59
CA ARG A 376 17.94 -23.72 -15.77
C ARG A 376 17.61 -22.25 -15.50
N THR A 377 17.21 -21.92 -14.26
CA THR A 377 17.03 -20.53 -13.81
C THR A 377 18.29 -19.92 -13.21
N ARG A 378 19.34 -20.68 -12.85
CA ARG A 378 20.70 -20.12 -12.64
C ARG A 378 21.28 -19.55 -13.93
N ALA A 379 20.90 -20.10 -15.08
CA ALA A 379 21.31 -19.61 -16.39
C ALA A 379 20.51 -18.38 -16.87
N LEU A 380 19.25 -18.24 -16.43
CA LEU A 380 18.34 -17.11 -16.77
C LEU A 380 18.27 -16.01 -15.70
N SER A 381 18.57 -16.35 -14.45
CA SER A 381 19.01 -15.35 -13.49
C SER A 381 20.19 -14.67 -14.14
N PRO A 382 20.32 -13.35 -14.06
CA PRO A 382 21.65 -12.79 -14.16
C PRO A 382 22.44 -13.59 -13.13
N LYS A 383 23.36 -14.46 -13.59
CA LYS A 383 24.60 -14.66 -12.83
C LYS A 383 24.92 -13.25 -12.37
N PHE A 384 25.19 -13.03 -11.10
CA PHE A 384 25.80 -11.78 -10.69
C PHE A 384 27.02 -11.60 -11.60
N ARG A 385 26.80 -10.89 -12.70
CA ARG A 385 27.77 -10.37 -13.60
C ARG A 385 27.99 -9.05 -12.92
N PRO A 386 29.14 -8.87 -12.26
CA PRO A 386 29.54 -7.52 -11.93
C PRO A 386 29.34 -6.69 -13.20
N PRO A 387 28.73 -5.51 -13.11
CA PRO A 387 28.19 -4.81 -14.25
C PRO A 387 29.30 -4.49 -15.25
N ASP A 388 29.54 -5.29 -16.29
CA ASP A 388 30.65 -5.14 -17.28
C ASP A 388 31.96 -4.53 -16.74
N ARG A 389 32.28 -4.83 -15.47
CA ARG A 389 33.34 -4.18 -14.71
C ARG A 389 34.40 -5.20 -14.36
N SER A 390 35.65 -4.85 -14.60
CA SER A 390 36.77 -5.75 -14.36
C SER A 390 36.91 -6.04 -12.85
N PRO A 391 37.49 -7.19 -12.46
CA PRO A 391 37.77 -7.49 -11.06
C PRO A 391 38.53 -6.36 -10.33
N LYS A 392 39.40 -5.63 -11.05
CA LYS A 392 40.10 -4.44 -10.54
C LYS A 392 39.13 -3.32 -10.16
N GLU A 393 38.17 -3.00 -11.03
CA GLU A 393 37.16 -1.97 -10.77
C GLU A 393 36.26 -2.33 -9.58
N ILE A 394 35.94 -3.62 -9.41
CA ILE A 394 35.16 -4.11 -8.26
C ILE A 394 35.92 -3.84 -6.95
N LEU A 395 37.22 -4.15 -6.90
CA LEU A 395 38.05 -3.90 -5.71
C LEU A 395 38.14 -2.41 -5.37
N GLN A 396 38.24 -1.54 -6.38
CA GLN A 396 38.23 -0.08 -6.21
C GLN A 396 36.90 0.45 -5.68
N ILE A 397 35.78 0.00 -6.25
CA ILE A 397 34.44 0.40 -5.83
C ILE A 397 34.18 -0.04 -4.39
N MET A 398 34.54 -1.27 -4.05
CA MET A 398 34.34 -1.80 -2.71
C MET A 398 35.22 -1.11 -1.68
N GLY A 399 36.43 -0.69 -2.06
CA GLY A 399 37.26 0.17 -1.21
C GLY A 399 36.61 1.53 -0.92
N ARG A 400 35.96 2.14 -1.93
CA ARG A 400 35.21 3.40 -1.77
C ARG A 400 33.94 3.24 -0.92
N ILE A 401 33.19 2.15 -1.12
CA ILE A 401 31.91 1.89 -0.43
C ILE A 401 32.15 1.52 1.05
N THR A 402 33.15 0.70 1.33
CA THR A 402 33.43 0.21 2.70
C THR A 402 34.34 1.15 3.49
N GLY A 403 35.07 2.04 2.81
CA GLY A 403 36.13 2.86 3.42
C GLY A 403 37.41 2.09 3.74
N ILE A 404 37.46 0.79 3.42
CA ILE A 404 38.60 -0.10 3.65
C ILE A 404 39.40 -0.17 2.33
N LYS A 405 40.54 0.51 2.25
CA LYS A 405 41.37 0.57 1.04
C LYS A 405 42.30 -0.64 0.93
N LEU A 406 42.33 -1.31 -0.22
CA LEU A 406 43.25 -2.45 -0.46
C LEU A 406 44.72 -2.02 -0.34
N ALA A 407 45.07 -0.80 -0.76
CA ALA A 407 46.41 -0.26 -0.58
C ALA A 407 46.89 -0.27 0.88
N ASN A 408 46.00 -0.15 1.88
CA ASN A 408 46.39 -0.19 3.29
C ASN A 408 46.93 -1.57 3.73
N PHE A 409 46.55 -2.64 3.02
CA PHE A 409 47.03 -3.99 3.27
C PHE A 409 48.33 -4.30 2.52
N LEU A 410 48.61 -3.57 1.44
CA LEU A 410 49.80 -3.76 0.59
C LEU A 410 50.96 -2.87 1.02
N LYS A 411 50.70 -1.67 1.54
CA LYS A 411 51.70 -0.71 2.05
C LYS A 411 52.72 -1.32 3.04
N PRO A 412 52.35 -2.20 3.99
CA PRO A 412 53.33 -2.83 4.88
C PRO A 412 54.33 -3.76 4.18
N HIS A 413 54.05 -4.16 2.94
CA HIS A 413 54.86 -5.06 2.14
C HIS A 413 55.62 -4.35 1.01
N ASP A 414 55.44 -3.04 0.85
CA ASP A 414 56.22 -2.19 -0.04
C ASP A 414 57.49 -1.71 0.69
N THR A 415 58.61 -2.40 0.45
CA THR A 415 59.88 -2.09 1.11
C THR A 415 60.63 -0.93 0.49
N VAL A 416 60.29 -0.55 -0.76
CA VAL A 416 61.02 0.45 -1.56
C VAL A 416 60.28 1.79 -1.60
N GLY A 417 58.97 1.79 -1.32
CA GLY A 417 58.12 2.97 -1.30
C GLY A 417 57.63 3.42 -2.68
N ASP A 418 57.78 2.57 -3.69
CA ASP A 418 57.40 2.83 -5.09
C ASP A 418 55.96 2.41 -5.42
N LYS A 419 55.26 1.84 -4.42
CA LYS A 419 53.90 1.29 -4.51
C LYS A 419 53.80 0.06 -5.42
N VAL A 420 54.84 -0.76 -5.42
CA VAL A 420 54.87 -2.04 -6.12
C VAL A 420 55.01 -3.19 -5.10
N VAL A 421 54.31 -4.30 -5.34
CA VAL A 421 54.47 -5.55 -4.58
C VAL A 421 54.63 -6.74 -5.53
N THR A 422 55.23 -7.83 -5.05
CA THR A 422 55.30 -9.06 -5.85
C THR A 422 53.93 -9.73 -5.95
N ARG A 423 53.69 -10.44 -7.05
CA ARG A 423 52.47 -11.22 -7.29
C ARG A 423 52.17 -12.23 -6.17
N GLN A 424 53.20 -12.81 -5.56
CA GLN A 424 53.04 -13.72 -4.43
C GLN A 424 52.48 -13.03 -3.18
N ILE A 425 52.95 -11.82 -2.89
CA ILE A 425 52.46 -11.01 -1.77
C ILE A 425 51.01 -10.61 -2.03
N PHE A 426 50.72 -10.11 -3.23
CA PHE A 426 49.37 -9.69 -3.60
C PHE A 426 48.37 -10.85 -3.49
N THR A 427 48.74 -12.05 -3.97
CA THR A 427 47.90 -13.25 -3.91
C THR A 427 47.62 -13.72 -2.48
N LYS A 428 48.55 -13.48 -1.53
CA LYS A 428 48.34 -13.77 -0.11
C LYS A 428 47.47 -12.73 0.60
N VAL A 429 47.58 -11.47 0.21
CA VAL A 429 46.84 -10.35 0.82
C VAL A 429 45.41 -10.27 0.32
N LEU A 430 45.18 -10.58 -0.96
CA LEU A 430 43.88 -10.44 -1.61
C LEU A 430 42.74 -11.18 -0.88
N PRO A 431 42.88 -12.46 -0.45
CA PRO A 431 41.84 -13.16 0.31
C PRO A 431 41.49 -12.49 1.65
N ILE A 432 42.50 -11.95 2.34
CA ILE A 432 42.33 -11.27 3.64
C ILE A 432 41.52 -9.98 3.44
N TYR A 433 41.84 -9.23 2.40
CA TYR A 433 41.08 -8.04 2.03
C TYR A 433 39.64 -8.41 1.65
N MET A 434 39.46 -9.36 0.74
CA MET A 434 38.16 -9.84 0.26
C MET A 434 37.23 -10.27 1.41
N SER A 435 37.76 -11.02 2.38
CA SER A 435 37.04 -11.37 3.61
C SER A 435 36.57 -10.16 4.42
N LYS A 436 37.41 -9.13 4.56
CA LYS A 436 37.06 -7.91 5.31
C LYS A 436 36.04 -7.01 4.61
N VAL A 437 36.06 -6.97 3.27
CA VAL A 437 35.10 -6.17 2.48
C VAL A 437 33.86 -6.95 2.06
N GLY A 438 33.81 -8.26 2.34
CA GLY A 438 32.67 -9.13 2.02
C GLY A 438 32.55 -9.43 0.52
N ILE A 439 33.67 -9.56 -0.18
CA ILE A 439 33.74 -9.99 -1.58
C ILE A 439 34.26 -11.43 -1.61
N ASP A 440 33.79 -12.22 -2.56
CA ASP A 440 34.38 -13.51 -2.90
C ASP A 440 34.57 -13.61 -4.42
N PHE A 441 35.81 -13.80 -4.86
CA PHE A 441 36.16 -13.94 -6.29
C PHE A 441 36.36 -15.40 -6.64
N THR A 442 35.76 -15.83 -7.76
CA THR A 442 36.05 -17.14 -8.34
C THR A 442 37.50 -17.24 -8.83
N GLU A 443 38.03 -18.45 -8.98
CA GLU A 443 39.38 -18.66 -9.51
C GLU A 443 39.59 -18.01 -10.89
N GLU A 444 38.55 -17.99 -11.73
CA GLU A 444 38.57 -17.35 -13.06
C GLU A 444 38.70 -15.83 -12.95
N GLN A 445 38.03 -15.21 -11.97
CA GLN A 445 38.11 -13.77 -11.71
C GLN A 445 39.46 -13.37 -11.09
N VAL A 446 40.04 -14.22 -10.22
CA VAL A 446 41.40 -14.01 -9.72
C VAL A 446 42.41 -14.10 -10.86
N LYS A 447 42.26 -15.07 -11.77
CA LYS A 447 43.11 -15.18 -12.97
C LYS A 447 42.97 -13.96 -13.88
N ALA A 448 41.75 -13.49 -14.12
CA ALA A 448 41.50 -12.28 -14.91
C ALA A 448 42.10 -11.02 -14.26
N LEU A 449 41.98 -10.89 -12.93
CA LEU A 449 42.61 -9.81 -12.16
C LEU A 449 44.14 -9.83 -12.30
N MET A 450 44.76 -11.02 -12.20
CA MET A 450 46.21 -11.14 -12.37
C MET A 450 46.66 -10.75 -13.77
N LEU A 451 45.90 -11.13 -14.80
CA LEU A 451 46.19 -10.76 -16.19
C LEU A 451 46.06 -9.25 -16.44
N GLU A 452 45.15 -8.59 -15.73
CA GLU A 452 44.91 -7.15 -15.82
C GLU A 452 45.96 -6.32 -15.07
N LEU A 453 46.44 -6.83 -13.93
CA LEU A 453 47.43 -6.16 -13.08
C LEU A 453 48.88 -6.43 -13.50
N ASP A 454 49.14 -7.58 -14.13
CA ASP A 454 50.46 -8.00 -14.60
C ASP A 454 50.34 -8.59 -16.02
N PRO A 455 50.07 -7.75 -17.05
CA PRO A 455 49.84 -8.22 -18.42
C PRO A 455 51.10 -8.77 -19.09
N ASN A 456 52.28 -8.34 -18.65
CA ASN A 456 53.58 -8.73 -19.19
C ASN A 456 54.21 -9.91 -18.41
N ASN A 457 53.57 -10.39 -17.35
CA ASN A 457 54.07 -11.43 -16.45
C ASN A 457 55.45 -11.07 -15.86
N GLU A 458 55.59 -9.83 -15.41
CA GLU A 458 56.76 -9.26 -14.74
C GLU A 458 56.83 -9.66 -13.26
N GLU A 459 55.81 -10.36 -12.74
CA GLU A 459 55.65 -10.77 -11.33
C GLU A 459 55.54 -9.61 -10.32
N GLU A 460 55.33 -8.40 -10.82
CA GLU A 460 55.18 -7.16 -10.07
C GLU A 460 53.77 -6.58 -10.27
N ILE A 461 53.19 -6.00 -9.21
CA ILE A 461 51.86 -5.38 -9.23
C ILE A 461 51.95 -3.98 -8.65
N ASP A 462 51.68 -2.98 -9.49
CA ASP A 462 51.48 -1.58 -9.05
C ASP A 462 50.10 -1.43 -8.41
N PHE A 463 50.07 -0.98 -7.15
CA PHE A 463 48.84 -0.83 -6.38
C PHE A 463 48.37 0.62 -6.20
N LYS A 464 48.92 1.59 -6.95
CA LYS A 464 48.47 3.01 -6.94
C LYS A 464 46.98 3.16 -7.20
N ASP A 465 46.45 2.30 -8.06
CA ASP A 465 45.03 2.31 -8.44
C ASP A 465 44.07 1.89 -7.31
N PHE A 466 44.60 1.40 -6.18
CA PHE A 466 43.83 0.93 -5.02
C PHE A 466 43.93 1.86 -3.80
N GLU A 467 44.42 3.09 -3.99
CA GLU A 467 44.55 4.12 -2.94
C GLU A 467 43.28 4.89 -2.58
#